data_AF-A0A7S0D5F9-F1
#
_entry.id   AF-A0A7S0D5F9-F1
#
_cell.length_a   1.000
_cell.length_b   1.000
_cell.length_c   1.000
_cell.angle_alpha   90.00
_cell.angle_beta   90.00
_cell.angle_gamma   90.00
#
_symmetry.space_group_name_H-M   'P 1'
#
loop_
_entity.id
_entity.type
_entity.pdbx_description
1 polymer ?
#
loop_
_entity_poly.entity_id
_entity_poly.type
_entity_poly.pdbx_seq_one_letter_code
_entity_poly.pdbx_strand_id
1 'polypeptide(L)'
;RNQTPSQDEKEFRSRRDETNDFDASLSSGDAALRRALLRGWADRVARRVKPSEECESADLPKTRATRYKPALLSSTVYLHPSSSLHKTSPEYVVYADVAATEKRSYLGGATA
;
A
#
# COMPACT_ATOMS: atom_id res chain seq x y z
N ARG A 1 5.23 50.21 0.90
CA ARG A 1 5.34 49.46 2.17
C ARG A 1 5.24 47.98 1.81
N ASN A 2 6.37 47.37 1.48
CA ASN A 2 6.41 46.01 0.96
C ASN A 2 6.39 45.06 2.17
N GLN A 3 5.32 44.27 2.30
CA GLN A 3 5.24 43.21 3.31
C GLN A 3 5.94 41.97 2.71
N THR A 4 7.06 41.58 3.31
CA THR A 4 7.68 40.27 3.05
C THR A 4 6.92 39.22 3.87
N PRO A 5 6.55 38.05 3.29
CA PRO A 5 5.86 37.01 4.04
C PRO A 5 6.79 36.40 5.11
N SER A 6 6.23 36.22 6.29
CA SER A 6 6.89 35.75 7.52
C SER A 6 7.56 34.38 7.35
N GLN A 7 8.69 34.21 8.03
CA GLN A 7 9.56 33.03 7.93
C GLN A 7 8.85 31.70 8.29
N ASP A 8 7.76 31.76 9.04
CA ASP A 8 6.98 30.60 9.51
C ASP A 8 6.24 29.86 8.37
N GLU A 9 5.84 30.54 7.29
CA GLU A 9 5.19 29.89 6.15
C GLU A 9 6.16 29.07 5.30
N LYS A 10 7.46 29.43 5.33
CA LYS A 10 8.50 28.66 4.64
C LYS A 10 8.81 27.35 5.36
N GLU A 11 8.81 27.35 6.69
CA GLU A 11 9.10 26.16 7.48
C GLU A 11 7.96 25.11 7.41
N PHE A 12 6.70 25.57 7.33
CA PHE A 12 5.55 24.66 7.22
C PHE A 12 5.42 23.97 5.84
N ARG A 13 5.95 24.59 4.78
CA ARG A 13 6.06 23.94 3.45
C ARG A 13 7.25 22.99 3.40
N SER A 14 8.35 23.30 4.11
CA SER A 14 9.55 22.46 4.14
C SER A 14 9.31 21.10 4.80
N ARG A 15 8.51 21.03 5.88
CA ARG A 15 8.24 19.75 6.57
C ARG A 15 7.42 18.74 5.77
N ARG A 16 6.80 19.13 4.66
CA ARG A 16 5.96 18.23 3.86
C ARG A 16 6.71 17.56 2.70
N ASP A 17 7.90 18.05 2.35
CA ASP A 17 8.72 17.47 1.29
C ASP A 17 9.78 16.49 1.81
N GLU A 18 10.14 16.52 3.10
CA GLU A 18 11.16 15.64 3.68
C GLU A 18 10.74 14.17 3.85
N THR A 19 9.46 13.82 3.62
CA THR A 19 9.00 12.43 3.74
C THR A 19 9.04 11.64 2.43
N ASN A 20 9.47 12.24 1.31
CA ASN A 20 9.53 11.56 0.02
C ASN A 20 10.95 11.23 -0.48
N ASP A 21 12.00 11.53 0.30
CA ASP A 21 13.37 11.14 -0.05
C ASP A 21 13.68 9.65 0.15
N PHE A 22 12.74 8.86 0.69
CA PHE A 22 12.92 7.41 0.86
C PHE A 22 12.80 6.63 -0.47
N ASP A 23 12.28 7.24 -1.54
CA ASP A 23 12.02 6.56 -2.83
C ASP A 23 13.13 6.75 -3.88
N ALA A 24 14.00 7.75 -3.72
CA ALA A 24 15.01 8.08 -4.74
C ALA A 24 16.30 7.21 -4.69
N SER A 25 16.46 6.34 -3.68
CA SER A 25 17.71 5.57 -3.48
C SER A 25 17.55 4.04 -3.44
N LEU A 26 16.35 3.50 -3.67
CA LEU A 26 16.20 2.08 -3.99
C LEU A 26 16.84 1.85 -5.36
N SER A 27 18.12 1.45 -5.36
CA SER A 27 18.94 1.00 -6.50
C SER A 27 18.10 0.79 -7.76
N SER A 28 18.41 1.50 -8.85
CA SER A 28 17.68 1.45 -10.13
C SER A 28 17.23 0.04 -10.57
N GLY A 29 17.94 -1.01 -10.15
CA GLY A 29 17.58 -2.42 -10.33
C GLY A 29 16.29 -2.86 -9.61
N ASP A 30 16.08 -2.51 -8.33
CA ASP A 30 14.90 -2.93 -7.57
C ASP A 30 13.61 -2.33 -8.14
N ALA A 31 13.66 -1.04 -8.47
CA ALA A 31 12.54 -0.36 -9.12
C ALA A 31 12.24 -0.96 -10.50
N ALA A 32 13.27 -1.34 -11.26
CA ALA A 32 13.09 -2.04 -12.54
C ALA A 32 12.48 -3.43 -12.36
N LEU A 33 12.90 -4.17 -11.34
CA LEU A 33 12.34 -5.48 -11.02
C LEU A 33 10.86 -5.39 -10.63
N ARG A 34 10.48 -4.44 -9.76
CA ARG A 34 9.06 -4.24 -9.40
C ARG A 34 8.19 -3.92 -10.62
N ARG A 35 8.69 -3.06 -11.52
CA ARG A 35 7.99 -2.75 -12.79
C ARG A 35 7.86 -3.98 -13.70
N ALA A 36 8.89 -4.83 -13.77
CA ALA A 36 8.84 -6.08 -14.53
C ALA A 36 7.83 -7.06 -13.93
N LEU A 37 7.82 -7.22 -12.60
CA LEU A 37 6.83 -8.05 -11.89
C LEU A 37 5.41 -7.54 -12.11
N LEU A 38 5.18 -6.23 -12.01
CA LEU A 38 3.86 -5.62 -12.26
C LEU A 38 3.35 -5.93 -13.68
N ARG A 39 4.24 -5.90 -14.68
CA ARG A 39 3.87 -6.25 -16.06
C ARG A 39 3.60 -7.74 -16.21
N GLY A 40 4.38 -8.59 -15.55
CA GLY A 40 4.22 -10.05 -15.60
C GLY A 40 3.00 -10.57 -14.84
N TRP A 41 2.59 -9.86 -13.78
CA TRP A 41 1.50 -10.23 -12.87
C TRP A 41 0.43 -9.14 -12.82
N ALA A 42 0.10 -8.53 -13.97
CA ALA A 42 -0.89 -7.47 -14.05
C ALA A 42 -2.29 -7.90 -13.56
N ASP A 43 -2.55 -9.20 -13.57
CA ASP A 43 -3.76 -9.85 -13.06
C ASP A 43 -3.76 -10.04 -11.53
N ARG A 44 -2.57 -10.02 -10.90
CA ARG A 44 -2.37 -10.26 -9.46
C ARG A 44 -2.07 -8.98 -8.70
N VAL A 45 -2.87 -7.96 -8.98
CA VAL A 45 -2.81 -6.67 -8.30
C VAL A 45 -3.95 -6.60 -7.30
N ALA A 46 -3.68 -6.04 -6.11
CA ALA A 46 -4.68 -5.79 -5.10
C ALA A 46 -4.62 -4.35 -4.60
N ARG A 47 -5.79 -3.74 -4.46
CA ARG A 47 -5.95 -2.37 -3.94
C ARG A 47 -6.33 -2.41 -2.47
N ARG A 48 -5.71 -1.57 -1.65
CA ARG A 48 -6.05 -1.42 -0.24
C ARG A 48 -7.47 -0.86 -0.09
N VAL A 49 -8.25 -1.47 0.80
CA VAL A 49 -9.58 -0.97 1.15
C VAL A 49 -9.41 0.18 2.14
N LYS A 50 -9.99 1.34 1.81
CA LYS A 50 -10.00 2.51 2.69
C LYS A 50 -11.01 2.30 3.81
N PRO A 51 -10.76 2.81 5.03
CA PRO A 51 -11.69 2.66 6.16
C PRO A 51 -13.09 3.20 5.90
N SER A 52 -13.25 4.16 4.98
CA SER A 52 -14.55 4.65 4.52
C SER A 52 -15.34 3.61 3.71
N GLU A 53 -14.65 2.81 2.88
CA GLU A 53 -15.26 1.73 2.08
C GLU A 53 -15.54 0.48 2.94
N GLU A 54 -14.94 0.36 4.11
CA GLU A 54 -15.15 -0.79 5.01
C GLU A 54 -16.58 -0.83 5.56
N CYS A 55 -17.24 0.33 5.68
CA CYS A 55 -18.59 0.42 6.22
C CYS A 55 -19.65 -0.21 5.31
N GLU A 56 -19.39 -0.26 4.00
CA GLU A 56 -20.30 -0.88 3.02
C GLU A 56 -20.17 -2.41 3.00
N SER A 57 -19.00 -2.94 3.37
CA SER A 57 -18.75 -4.37 3.52
C SER A 57 -19.20 -4.87 4.91
N ALA A 58 -20.50 -4.76 5.19
CA ALA A 58 -21.13 -5.06 6.48
C ALA A 58 -20.98 -6.52 6.96
N ASP A 59 -20.62 -7.46 6.07
CA ASP A 59 -20.55 -8.90 6.36
C ASP A 59 -19.17 -9.39 6.83
N LEU A 60 -18.15 -8.52 6.86
CA LEU A 60 -16.79 -8.93 7.22
C LEU A 60 -16.50 -8.77 8.72
N PRO A 61 -15.80 -9.74 9.35
CA PRO A 61 -15.43 -9.64 10.76
C PRO A 61 -14.63 -8.36 11.03
N LYS A 62 -14.84 -7.76 12.20
CA LYS A 62 -14.13 -6.55 12.63
C LYS A 62 -12.67 -6.93 12.95
N THR A 63 -11.77 -6.72 12.00
CA THR A 63 -10.35 -7.10 12.14
C THR A 63 -9.44 -5.88 12.01
N ARG A 64 -8.33 -5.88 12.77
CA ARG A 64 -7.26 -4.87 12.64
C ARG A 64 -6.31 -5.14 11.46
N ALA A 65 -6.53 -6.20 10.69
CA ALA A 65 -5.66 -6.55 9.57
C ALA A 65 -5.99 -5.69 8.36
N THR A 66 -4.94 -5.19 7.68
CA THR A 66 -5.09 -4.41 6.45
C THR A 66 -5.74 -5.25 5.37
N ARG A 67 -6.87 -4.77 4.84
CA ARG A 67 -7.65 -5.44 3.80
C ARG A 67 -7.25 -4.96 2.41
N TYR A 68 -7.24 -5.89 1.47
CA TYR A 68 -7.02 -5.63 0.06
C TYR A 68 -8.11 -6.30 -0.77
N LYS A 69 -8.54 -5.63 -1.84
CA LYS A 69 -9.42 -6.14 -2.89
C LYS A 69 -8.56 -6.49 -4.11
N PRO A 70 -8.38 -7.78 -4.42
CA PRO A 70 -7.69 -8.18 -5.64
C PRO A 70 -8.48 -7.80 -6.89
N ALA A 71 -7.80 -7.64 -8.02
CA ALA A 71 -8.43 -7.29 -9.30
C ALA A 71 -9.27 -8.45 -9.87
N LEU A 72 -8.75 -9.69 -9.78
CA LEU A 72 -9.42 -10.87 -10.34
C LEU A 72 -10.20 -11.71 -9.33
N LEU A 73 -9.99 -11.50 -8.03
CA LEU A 73 -10.63 -12.30 -6.98
C LEU A 73 -11.70 -11.46 -6.28
N SER A 74 -12.91 -12.00 -6.20
CA SER A 74 -14.05 -11.35 -5.54
C SER A 74 -13.93 -11.33 -4.01
N SER A 75 -13.11 -12.22 -3.44
CA SER A 75 -12.92 -12.31 -2.00
C SER A 75 -11.89 -11.29 -1.49
N THR A 76 -12.14 -10.78 -0.28
CA THR A 76 -11.20 -9.88 0.39
C THR A 76 -10.02 -10.67 0.92
N VAL A 77 -8.81 -10.18 0.64
CA VAL A 77 -7.55 -10.76 1.11
C VAL A 77 -6.89 -9.83 2.13
N TYR A 78 -6.02 -10.39 2.95
CA TYR A 78 -5.39 -9.69 4.06
C TYR A 78 -3.88 -9.73 3.92
N LEU A 79 -3.22 -8.69 4.42
CA LEU A 79 -1.78 -8.72 4.57
C LEU A 79 -1.41 -9.41 5.89
N HIS A 80 -0.49 -10.37 5.83
CA HIS A 80 -0.04 -11.06 7.03
C HIS A 80 0.76 -10.11 7.95
N PRO A 81 0.60 -10.17 9.29
CA PRO A 81 1.32 -9.27 10.21
C PRO A 81 2.84 -9.38 10.14
N SER A 82 3.37 -10.54 9.74
CA SER A 82 4.81 -10.75 9.55
C SER A 82 5.35 -10.21 8.21
N SER A 83 4.49 -9.70 7.33
CA SER A 83 4.92 -9.12 6.06
C SER A 83 5.63 -7.79 6.30
N SER A 84 6.72 -7.56 5.57
CA SER A 84 7.45 -6.28 5.59
C SER A 84 6.57 -5.09 5.18
N LEU A 85 5.54 -5.33 4.36
CA LEU A 85 4.59 -4.31 3.92
C LEU A 85 3.51 -3.99 4.98
N HIS A 86 3.46 -4.72 6.09
CA HIS A 86 2.42 -4.50 7.11
C HIS A 86 2.48 -3.08 7.70
N LYS A 87 3.69 -2.57 7.93
CA LYS A 87 3.93 -1.24 8.51
C LYS A 87 3.59 -0.11 7.53
N THR A 88 3.98 -0.24 6.27
CA THR A 88 3.77 0.80 5.25
C THR A 88 2.34 0.77 4.70
N SER A 89 1.73 -0.42 4.60
CA SER A 89 0.37 -0.63 4.10
C SER A 89 0.06 0.19 2.83
N PRO A 90 0.79 -0.07 1.73
CA PRO A 90 0.67 0.67 0.46
C PRO A 90 -0.73 0.58 -0.16
N GLU A 91 -1.07 1.52 -1.05
CA GLU A 91 -2.40 1.54 -1.69
C GLU A 91 -2.58 0.44 -2.73
N TYR A 92 -1.50 0.07 -3.43
CA TYR A 92 -1.49 -1.02 -4.39
C TYR A 92 -0.38 -1.99 -4.03
N VAL A 93 -0.67 -3.28 -4.22
CA VAL A 93 0.31 -4.35 -4.08
C VAL A 93 0.17 -5.33 -5.22
N VAL A 94 1.29 -5.86 -5.68
CA VAL A 94 1.34 -7.05 -6.52
C VAL A 94 1.68 -8.24 -5.64
N TYR A 95 1.03 -9.39 -5.84
CA TYR A 95 1.26 -10.59 -5.03
C TYR A 95 1.60 -11.80 -5.90
N ALA A 96 2.39 -12.72 -5.35
CA ALA A 96 2.77 -13.95 -6.04
C ALA A 96 1.65 -14.99 -5.93
N ASP A 97 1.13 -15.17 -4.71
CA ASP A 97 0.13 -16.18 -4.37
C ASP A 97 -0.80 -15.70 -3.24
N VAL A 98 -1.87 -16.47 -3.02
CA VAL A 98 -2.82 -16.24 -1.94
C VAL A 98 -2.94 -17.52 -1.12
N ALA A 99 -2.49 -17.46 0.12
CA ALA A 99 -2.59 -18.57 1.07
C ALA A 99 -3.96 -18.51 1.77
N ALA A 100 -4.87 -19.38 1.34
CA ALA A 100 -6.16 -19.55 2.01
C ALA A 100 -5.97 -20.35 3.31
N THR A 101 -6.28 -19.73 4.44
CA THR A 101 -6.40 -20.41 5.74
C THR A 101 -7.87 -20.60 6.07
N GLU A 102 -8.20 -21.48 7.04
CA GLU A 102 -9.58 -21.73 7.48
C GLU A 102 -10.37 -20.46 7.81
N LYS A 103 -9.69 -19.41 8.27
CA LYS A 103 -10.34 -18.16 8.69
C LYS A 103 -10.19 -17.03 7.69
N ARG A 104 -9.07 -16.96 6.94
CA ARG A 104 -8.70 -15.79 6.12
C ARG A 104 -7.75 -16.16 4.99
N SER A 105 -7.83 -15.43 3.89
CA SER A 105 -6.85 -15.51 2.80
C SER A 105 -5.79 -14.43 2.95
N TYR A 106 -4.52 -14.82 2.94
CA TYR A 106 -3.39 -13.90 3.07
C TYR A 106 -2.62 -13.77 1.76
N LEU A 107 -2.14 -12.56 1.48
CA LEU A 107 -1.23 -12.30 0.36
C LEU A 107 0.17 -12.84 0.67
N GLY A 108 0.71 -13.65 -0.23
CA GLY A 108 2.10 -14.11 -0.21
C GLY A 108 2.94 -13.43 -1.30
N GLY A 109 4.23 -13.23 -1.01
CA GLY A 109 5.17 -12.60 -1.93
C GLY A 109 4.78 -11.18 -2.37
N ALA A 110 4.16 -10.39 -1.50
CA ALA A 110 3.64 -9.08 -1.86
C ALA A 110 4.76 -8.02 -2.04
N THR A 111 4.65 -7.22 -3.09
CA THR A 111 5.47 -6.01 -3.34
C THR A 111 4.56 -4.79 -3.52
N ALA A 112 5.04 -3.63 -3.06
CA ALA A 112 4.46 -2.32 -3.40
C ALA A 112 4.83 -1.91 -4.83
#